data_AF-A0A350IKL2-F1
#
_entry.id   AF-A0A350IKL2-F1
#
_cell.length_a   1.000
_cell.length_b   1.000
_cell.length_c   1.000
_cell.angle_alpha   90.00
_cell.angle_beta   90.00
_cell.angle_gamma   90.00
#
_symmetry.space_group_name_H-M   'P 1'
#
loop_
_entity.id
_entity.type
_entity.pdbx_description
1 polymer ?
#
loop_
_entity_poly.entity_id
_entity_poly.type
_entity_poly.pdbx_seq_one_letter_code
_entity_poly.pdbx_strand_id
1 'polypeptide(L)'
;SPSVVKVVIGENHQALYFSRNAIPYVRDYPIEKWLQFTDFYKHIGIYAYKNEILNQFVSLPISKLEKTEKLEQLRLLEAGVEYLCYETNIDMLSIDTTADLEEARRRFSQK
;
A
#
# COMPACT_ATOMS: atom_id res chain seq x y z
N SER A 1 -4.59 -2.28 11.09
CA SER A 1 -3.75 -3.49 11.09
C SER A 1 -2.39 -3.20 10.47
N PRO A 2 -1.27 -3.75 11.00
CA PRO A 2 0.05 -3.72 10.36
C PRO A 2 0.16 -4.55 9.07
N SER A 3 -0.76 -5.52 8.87
CA SER A 3 -0.84 -6.31 7.62
C SER A 3 -1.34 -5.48 6.44
N VAL A 4 -2.12 -4.43 6.71
CA VAL A 4 -2.64 -3.52 5.68
C VAL A 4 -1.64 -2.40 5.46
N VAL A 5 -1.09 -2.31 4.26
CA VAL A 5 -0.19 -1.22 3.87
C VAL A 5 -1.02 0.00 3.48
N LYS A 6 -0.67 1.17 4.01
CA LYS A 6 -1.26 2.45 3.64
C LYS A 6 -0.34 3.18 2.66
N VAL A 7 -0.94 3.98 1.80
CA VAL A 7 -0.21 4.89 0.90
C VAL A 7 -0.78 6.30 1.04
N VAL A 8 0.10 7.29 1.07
CA VAL A 8 -0.30 8.70 0.88
C VAL A 8 -0.08 9.03 -0.58
N ILE A 9 -1.13 9.52 -1.24
CA ILE A 9 -1.11 9.90 -2.65
C ILE A 9 -1.15 11.44 -2.70
N GLY A 10 -0.18 12.03 -3.39
CA GLY A 10 -0.10 13.47 -3.63
C GLY A 10 -0.89 13.87 -4.86
N GLU A 11 -0.64 15.09 -5.32
CA GLU A 11 -1.21 15.56 -6.59
C GLU A 11 -0.72 14.71 -7.77
N ASN A 12 -1.48 14.66 -8.85
CA ASN A 12 -1.18 13.87 -10.06
C ASN A 12 -1.00 12.35 -9.82
N HIS A 13 -1.68 11.79 -8.82
CA HIS A 13 -1.65 10.36 -8.50
C HIS A 13 -0.30 9.83 -7.99
N GLN A 14 0.65 10.69 -7.64
CA GLN A 14 1.96 10.25 -7.19
C GLN A 14 1.92 9.67 -5.77
N ALA A 15 2.45 8.47 -5.55
CA ALA A 15 2.66 7.96 -4.20
C ALA A 15 3.77 8.76 -3.50
N LEU A 16 3.46 9.39 -2.38
CA LEU A 16 4.42 10.11 -1.56
C LEU A 16 5.15 9.18 -0.59
N TYR A 17 4.42 8.23 0.01
CA TYR A 17 4.99 7.27 0.95
C TYR A 17 4.08 6.06 1.19
N PHE A 18 4.70 4.91 1.51
CA PHE A 18 4.01 3.69 1.94
C PHE A 18 4.38 3.34 3.38
N SER A 19 3.41 2.93 4.20
CA SER A 19 3.68 2.55 5.58
C SER A 19 2.71 1.50 6.12
N ARG A 20 3.18 0.69 7.06
CA ARG A 20 2.33 -0.16 7.89
C ARG A 20 1.64 0.61 9.01
N ASN A 21 2.09 1.83 9.32
CA ASN A 21 1.36 2.74 10.21
C ASN A 21 0.24 3.47 9.48
N ALA A 22 -0.76 3.93 10.23
CA ALA A 22 -1.82 4.75 9.68
C ALA A 22 -1.27 6.12 9.25
N ILE A 23 -1.37 6.41 7.97
CA ILE A 23 -0.91 7.66 7.35
C ILE A 23 -2.01 8.18 6.39
N PRO A 24 -2.26 9.50 6.34
CA PRO A 24 -1.59 10.55 7.13
C PRO A 24 -2.02 10.53 8.62
N TYR A 25 -1.17 11.04 9.49
CA TYR A 25 -1.53 11.27 10.91
C TYR A 25 -2.43 12.50 11.01
N VAL A 26 -3.59 12.36 11.65
CA VAL A 26 -4.52 13.48 11.87
C VAL A 26 -4.28 14.09 13.25
N ARG A 27 -3.59 15.24 13.27
CA ARG A 27 -3.01 15.83 14.48
C ARG A 27 -4.02 16.23 15.55
N ASP A 28 -5.08 16.93 15.14
CA ASP A 28 -5.97 17.64 16.06
C ASP A 28 -7.18 16.79 16.50
N TYR A 29 -7.24 15.53 16.08
CA TYR A 29 -8.39 14.66 16.29
C TYR A 29 -7.99 13.27 16.77
N PRO A 30 -8.79 12.65 17.65
CA PRO A 30 -8.56 11.28 18.08
C PRO A 30 -8.89 10.29 16.94
N ILE A 31 -8.31 9.09 16.99
CA ILE A 31 -8.31 8.12 15.86
C ILE A 31 -9.72 7.75 15.37
N GLU A 32 -10.71 7.75 16.25
CA GLU A 32 -12.10 7.41 15.95
C GLU A 32 -12.76 8.45 15.01
N LYS A 33 -12.20 9.66 14.95
CA LYS A 33 -12.69 10.74 14.08
C LYS A 33 -11.89 10.91 12.80
N TRP A 34 -10.79 10.18 12.61
CA TRP A 34 -9.87 10.43 11.48
C TRP A 34 -10.54 10.33 10.11
N LEU A 35 -11.42 9.35 9.92
CA LEU A 35 -12.18 9.15 8.67
C LEU A 35 -13.17 10.28 8.35
N GLN A 36 -13.43 11.21 9.28
CA GLN A 36 -14.27 12.38 9.03
C GLN A 36 -13.47 13.53 8.39
N PHE A 37 -12.15 13.48 8.44
CA PHE A 37 -11.27 14.58 8.03
C PHE A 37 -10.41 14.26 6.83
N THR A 38 -10.10 12.98 6.59
CA THR A 38 -9.30 12.55 5.45
C THR A 38 -9.57 11.11 5.08
N ASP A 39 -9.38 10.82 3.80
CA ASP A 39 -9.37 9.46 3.29
C ASP A 39 -8.04 8.77 3.61
N PHE A 40 -8.12 7.44 3.73
CA PHE A 40 -6.97 6.57 3.93
C PHE A 40 -6.97 5.51 2.83
N TYR A 41 -5.86 5.43 2.10
CA TYR A 41 -5.74 4.49 1.00
C TYR A 41 -5.06 3.21 1.44
N LYS A 42 -5.73 2.08 1.20
CA LYS A 42 -5.12 0.75 1.26
C LYS A 42 -4.36 0.51 -0.05
N HIS A 43 -3.07 0.21 0.07
CA HIS A 43 -2.28 -0.22 -1.07
C HIS A 43 -2.66 -1.67 -1.47
N ILE A 44 -2.86 -1.89 -2.77
CA ILE A 44 -3.08 -3.20 -3.38
C ILE A 44 -1.82 -3.55 -4.16
N GLY A 45 -1.24 -4.72 -3.89
CA GLY A 45 0.03 -5.18 -4.47
C GLY A 45 -0.04 -5.60 -5.95
N ILE A 46 -0.64 -4.75 -6.80
CA ILE A 46 -0.65 -4.91 -8.25
C ILE A 46 0.15 -3.75 -8.83
N TYR A 47 1.16 -4.09 -9.63
CA TYR A 47 2.07 -3.12 -10.20
C TYR A 47 2.20 -3.28 -11.71
N ALA A 48 2.45 -2.17 -12.39
CA ALA A 48 2.86 -2.13 -13.78
C ALA A 48 4.21 -1.41 -13.87
N TYR A 49 5.23 -2.10 -14.35
CA TYR A 49 6.59 -1.57 -14.45
C TYR A 49 7.06 -1.56 -15.90
N LYS A 50 7.83 -0.52 -16.26
CA LYS A 50 8.70 -0.58 -17.44
C LYS A 50 9.86 -1.53 -17.17
N ASN A 51 10.38 -2.17 -18.21
CA ASN A 51 11.50 -3.10 -18.10
C ASN A 51 12.75 -2.43 -17.46
N GLU A 52 13.05 -1.19 -17.86
CA GLU A 52 14.17 -0.41 -17.32
C GLU A 52 14.09 -0.22 -15.79
N ILE A 53 12.88 0.00 -15.26
CA ILE A 53 12.64 0.17 -13.82
C ILE A 53 12.85 -1.14 -13.06
N LEU A 54 12.46 -2.28 -13.66
CA LEU A 54 12.73 -3.60 -13.06
C LEU A 54 14.23 -3.88 -13.00
N ASN A 55 14.98 -3.57 -14.06
CA ASN A 55 16.45 -3.72 -14.08
C ASN A 55 17.12 -2.80 -13.05
N GLN A 56 16.60 -1.59 -12.88
CA GLN A 56 17.06 -0.68 -11.83
C GLN A 56 16.75 -1.26 -10.44
N PHE A 57 15.54 -1.75 -10.19
CA PHE A 57 15.13 -2.30 -8.89
C PHE A 57 16.04 -3.44 -8.41
N VAL A 58 16.41 -4.35 -9.31
CA VAL A 58 17.28 -5.51 -8.97
C VAL A 58 18.74 -5.12 -8.77
N SER A 59 19.19 -3.99 -9.34
CA SER A 59 20.56 -3.51 -9.17
C SER A 59 20.75 -2.64 -7.91
N LEU A 60 19.66 -2.08 -7.37
CA LEU A 60 19.69 -1.30 -6.14
C LEU A 60 19.89 -2.19 -4.90
N PRO A 61 20.71 -1.77 -3.92
CA PRO A 61 20.77 -2.44 -2.63
C PRO A 61 19.45 -2.28 -1.87
N ILE A 62 19.15 -3.22 -0.98
CA ILE A 62 18.01 -3.13 -0.07
C ILE A 62 18.12 -1.83 0.74
N SER A 63 17.11 -0.98 0.62
CA SER A 63 17.11 0.36 1.19
C SER A 63 16.79 0.36 2.68
N LYS A 64 16.93 1.51 3.34
CA LYS A 64 16.72 1.61 4.80
C LYS A 64 15.24 1.46 5.14
N LEU A 65 14.35 2.16 4.42
CA LEU A 65 12.91 2.13 4.68
C LEU A 65 12.32 0.78 4.30
N GLU A 66 12.80 0.14 3.23
CA GLU A 66 12.43 -1.24 2.89
C GLU A 66 12.70 -2.19 4.07
N LYS A 67 13.89 -2.12 4.69
CA LYS A 67 14.22 -2.98 5.84
C LYS A 67 13.34 -2.70 7.05
N THR A 68 13.05 -1.42 7.31
CA THR A 68 12.28 -0.98 8.47
C THR A 68 10.80 -1.33 8.34
N GLU A 69 10.17 -1.00 7.22
CA GLU A 69 8.74 -1.22 6.99
C GLU A 69 8.44 -2.61 6.43
N LYS A 70 9.45 -3.34 5.95
CA LYS A 70 9.29 -4.61 5.20
C LYS A 70 8.37 -4.42 4.00
N LEU A 71 8.70 -3.42 3.16
CA LEU A 71 7.97 -3.01 1.96
C LEU A 71 8.96 -2.76 0.81
N GLU A 72 8.96 -3.63 -0.19
CA GLU A 72 9.96 -3.64 -1.28
C GLU A 72 9.90 -2.40 -2.18
N GLN A 73 8.70 -1.85 -2.40
CA GLN A 73 8.50 -0.68 -3.25
C GLN A 73 9.18 0.58 -2.70
N LEU A 74 9.50 0.61 -1.40
CA LEU A 74 10.24 1.71 -0.79
C LEU A 74 11.68 1.80 -1.30
N ARG A 75 12.25 0.73 -1.85
CA ARG A 75 13.59 0.77 -2.45
C ARG A 75 13.65 1.70 -3.66
N LEU A 76 12.67 1.56 -4.55
CA LEU A 76 12.54 2.41 -5.73
C LEU A 76 12.17 3.83 -5.33
N LEU A 77 11.26 3.98 -4.37
CA LEU A 77 10.86 5.30 -3.86
C LEU A 77 12.04 6.06 -3.23
N GLU A 78 12.87 5.41 -2.40
CA GLU A 78 14.09 6.00 -1.84
C GLU A 78 15.13 6.34 -2.91
N ALA A 79 15.15 5.61 -4.02
CA ALA A 79 16.02 5.90 -5.17
C ALA A 79 15.47 7.03 -6.09
N GLY A 80 14.36 7.67 -5.71
CA GLY A 80 13.74 8.77 -6.45
C GLY A 80 12.86 8.32 -7.61
N VAL A 81 12.51 7.04 -7.70
CA VAL A 81 11.57 6.54 -8.72
C VAL A 81 10.14 6.81 -8.25
N GLU A 82 9.33 7.36 -9.15
CA GLU A 82 7.95 7.71 -8.87
C GLU A 82 7.01 6.53 -9.10
N TYR A 83 6.00 6.42 -8.24
CA TYR A 83 4.87 5.52 -8.42
C TYR A 83 3.62 6.35 -8.70
N LEU A 84 2.85 5.94 -9.69
CA LEU A 84 1.49 6.43 -9.89
C LEU A 84 0.50 5.43 -9.29
N CYS A 85 -0.42 5.91 -8.45
CA CYS A 85 -1.42 5.14 -7.76
C CYS A 85 -2.82 5.55 -8.21
N TYR A 86 -3.59 4.58 -8.70
CA TYR A 86 -4.97 4.77 -9.12
C TYR A 86 -5.91 3.98 -8.20
N GLU A 87 -7.00 4.62 -7.82
CA GLU A 87 -8.04 4.02 -6.99
C GLU A 87 -8.85 2.99 -7.78
N THR A 88 -9.35 1.97 -7.08
CA THR A 88 -10.24 0.96 -7.64
C THR A 88 -11.33 0.63 -6.65
N ASN A 89 -12.53 0.39 -7.17
CA ASN A 89 -13.69 -0.04 -6.39
C ASN A 89 -13.78 -1.56 -6.24
N ILE A 90 -12.75 -2.29 -6.68
CA ILE A 90 -12.71 -3.75 -6.57
C ILE A 90 -12.41 -4.12 -5.11
N ASP A 91 -13.39 -4.75 -4.46
CA ASP A 91 -13.17 -5.36 -3.15
C ASP A 91 -12.32 -6.64 -3.29
N MET A 92 -11.01 -6.50 -3.09
CA MET A 92 -10.08 -7.62 -3.04
C MET A 92 -9.87 -8.09 -1.60
N LEU A 93 -10.37 -9.30 -1.33
CA LEU A 93 -10.05 -10.03 -0.11
C LEU A 93 -8.64 -10.61 -0.22
N SER A 94 -7.73 -10.14 0.63
CA SER A 94 -6.42 -10.76 0.83
C SER A 94 -6.56 -11.95 1.77
N ILE A 95 -5.99 -13.10 1.41
CA ILE A 95 -6.05 -14.32 2.24
C ILE A 95 -4.71 -14.47 2.95
N ASP A 96 -4.61 -13.90 4.15
CA ASP A 96 -3.39 -13.96 4.97
C ASP A 96 -3.57 -14.86 6.21
N THR A 97 -4.82 -15.16 6.58
CA THR A 97 -5.18 -15.97 7.74
C THR A 97 -6.22 -17.04 7.39
N THR A 98 -6.38 -18.03 8.27
CA THR A 98 -7.44 -19.04 8.14
C THR A 98 -8.84 -18.39 8.10
N ALA A 99 -9.05 -17.31 8.85
CA ALA A 99 -10.33 -16.59 8.84
C ALA A 99 -10.61 -15.95 7.48
N ASP A 100 -9.58 -15.36 6.85
CA ASP A 100 -9.71 -14.81 5.50
C ASP A 100 -10.03 -15.89 4.47
N LEU A 101 -9.46 -17.10 4.62
CA LEU A 101 -9.74 -18.24 3.74
C LEU A 101 -11.20 -18.69 3.84
N GLU A 102 -11.74 -18.80 5.05
CA GLU A 102 -13.15 -19.18 5.23
C GLU A 102 -14.09 -18.12 4.67
N GLU A 103 -13.78 -16.83 4.87
CA GLU A 103 -14.53 -15.74 4.25
C GLU A 103 -14.44 -15.79 2.72
N ALA A 104 -13.26 -16.09 2.15
CA ALA A 104 -13.08 -16.23 0.71
C ALA A 104 -13.94 -17.37 0.15
N ARG A 105 -13.97 -18.53 0.84
CA ARG A 105 -14.84 -19.66 0.48
C ARG A 105 -16.31 -19.26 0.51
N ARG A 106 -16.75 -18.57 1.57
CA ARG A 106 -18.13 -18.09 1.70
C ARG A 106 -18.52 -17.17 0.54
N ARG A 107 -17.65 -16.23 0.16
CA ARG A 107 -17.87 -15.33 -0.99
C ARG A 107 -17.89 -16.07 -2.33
N PHE A 108 -17.03 -17.07 -2.50
CA PHE A 108 -16.96 -17.86 -3.73
C PHE A 108 -18.20 -18.72 -3.95
N SER A 109 -18.72 -19.36 -2.89
CA SER A 109 -19.94 -20.18 -2.97
C SER A 109 -21.24 -19.39 -3.18
N GLN A 110 -21.20 -18.06 -3.05
CA GLN A 110 -22.35 -17.17 -3.27
C GLN A 110 -22.38 -16.54 -4.67
N LYS A 111 -21.37 -16.82 -5.50
CA LYS A 111 -21.38 -16.49 -6.94
C LYS A 111 -22.00 -17.62 -7.75
#